data_AF-R7STL2-F1
#
_entry.id   AF-R7STL2-F1
#
_cell.length_a   1.000
_cell.length_b   1.000
_cell.length_c   1.000
_cell.angle_alpha   90.00
_cell.angle_beta   90.00
_cell.angle_gamma   90.00
#
_symmetry.space_group_name_H-M   'P 1'
#
loop_
_entity.id
_entity.type
_entity.pdbx_description
1 polymer ?
#
loop_
_entity_poly.entity_id
_entity_poly.type
_entity_poly.pdbx_seq_one_letter_code
_entity_poly.pdbx_strand_id
1 'polypeptide(L)'
;MPGPRNQKNKKNKKGLKKAPPHAPTPADPAHDASTHHTPTQPHEQIREAASSKSSLKYPLASLPHPPQDTPDGPLVLGYEPLPQLSNYEYLHQQEYDAERFQQVIYHHDPTYPHYSPYPDEPPIPPSLLKVPFIHDPGNGPRVKDIRAFLASKLASPPSLDDPLCGEFADDAVLQMLCTVLPEETATILWYNKSRVTARVCPACQRLYRLGDVLPDHLAGEDARAVQDAPPSPYLAREQELSGLCSPVCFILASYNYPGAIRSTWGRMAEELDDATWDLLDGPGQQANDMGLGMLLKMTRCHDLGLGQLFFPELDMDSDGTAHEEGDEDVKWVGEAEGKVEGVALPTDRAEEKGVVEVMERLRVEDVSAVPVPVS
;
A
#
# COMPACT_ATOMS: atom_id res chain seq x y z
N MET A 1 -11.88 -2.88 3.45
CA MET A 1 -12.28 -1.46 3.64
C MET A 1 -11.85 -0.69 2.40
N PRO A 2 -12.65 0.27 1.90
CA PRO A 2 -12.16 1.25 0.93
C PRO A 2 -10.90 1.92 1.50
N GLY A 3 -9.87 2.09 0.68
CA GLY A 3 -8.67 2.81 1.11
C GLY A 3 -8.96 4.31 1.26
N PRO A 4 -8.09 5.06 1.94
CA PRO A 4 -8.12 6.51 1.88
C PRO A 4 -7.97 6.94 0.42
N ARG A 5 -8.88 7.79 -0.05
CA ARG A 5 -8.94 8.23 -1.45
C ARG A 5 -8.59 9.70 -1.47
N ASN A 6 -7.62 10.08 -2.30
CA ASN A 6 -7.40 11.48 -2.61
C ASN A 6 -8.66 11.97 -3.35
N GLN A 7 -9.57 12.65 -2.64
CA GLN A 7 -10.75 13.26 -3.24
C GLN A 7 -10.31 14.52 -3.97
N LYS A 8 -9.57 14.34 -5.07
CA LYS A 8 -9.20 15.45 -5.96
C LYS A 8 -10.47 16.23 -6.25
N ASN A 9 -10.50 17.44 -5.69
CA ASN A 9 -11.60 18.39 -5.68
C ASN A 9 -12.55 18.12 -6.83
N LYS A 10 -13.71 17.52 -6.53
CA LYS A 10 -14.80 17.34 -7.47
C LYS A 10 -15.23 18.74 -7.85
N LYS A 11 -14.57 19.34 -8.86
CA LYS A 11 -14.76 20.72 -9.31
C LYS A 11 -16.26 20.92 -9.41
N ASN A 12 -16.80 21.64 -8.44
CA ASN A 12 -18.21 21.99 -8.40
C ASN A 12 -18.43 22.74 -9.71
N LYS A 13 -19.02 22.09 -10.71
CA LYS A 13 -19.53 22.73 -11.93
C LYS A 13 -20.73 23.59 -11.52
N LYS A 14 -20.47 24.63 -10.73
CA LYS A 14 -21.43 25.69 -10.44
C LYS A 14 -21.54 26.54 -11.71
N GLY A 15 -22.66 26.34 -12.41
CA GLY A 15 -23.32 27.40 -13.16
C GLY A 15 -22.78 27.71 -14.55
N LEU A 16 -23.08 26.84 -15.53
CA LEU A 16 -23.30 27.36 -16.89
C LEU A 16 -24.67 28.07 -16.89
N LYS A 17 -24.62 29.40 -17.04
CA LYS A 17 -25.75 30.34 -17.05
C LYS A 17 -26.88 29.89 -17.98
N LYS A 18 -28.11 29.79 -17.45
CA LYS A 18 -29.36 29.70 -18.21
C LYS A 18 -29.60 31.01 -18.96
N ALA A 19 -29.89 30.90 -20.26
CA ALA A 19 -30.45 31.97 -21.09
C ALA A 19 -31.98 32.10 -20.85
N PRO A 20 -32.61 33.24 -21.19
CA PRO A 20 -33.94 33.66 -20.70
C PRO A 20 -35.13 33.06 -21.48
N PRO A 21 -36.37 33.18 -20.96
CA PRO A 21 -37.54 32.46 -21.46
C PRO A 21 -38.24 33.18 -22.62
N HIS A 22 -38.73 32.41 -23.59
CA HIS A 22 -39.76 32.85 -24.54
C HIS A 22 -41.14 32.31 -24.11
N ALA A 23 -42.14 33.17 -24.26
CA ALA A 23 -43.52 33.03 -23.78
C ALA A 23 -44.48 32.54 -24.93
N PRO A 24 -45.82 32.53 -24.78
CA PRO A 24 -46.64 31.30 -24.84
C PRO A 24 -47.77 31.33 -25.90
N THR A 25 -48.46 30.19 -26.14
CA THR A 25 -49.93 29.99 -26.44
C THR A 25 -50.18 28.65 -27.18
N PRO A 26 -51.43 28.13 -27.31
CA PRO A 26 -52.57 28.05 -26.37
C PRO A 26 -53.17 26.62 -26.26
N ALA A 27 -54.21 26.50 -25.41
CA ALA A 27 -55.03 25.32 -25.04
C ALA A 27 -55.81 24.67 -26.21
N ASP A 28 -56.26 23.40 -26.14
CA ASP A 28 -57.45 22.82 -25.44
C ASP A 28 -57.57 21.30 -25.83
N PRO A 29 -58.58 20.50 -25.42
CA PRO A 29 -58.99 20.11 -24.06
C PRO A 29 -59.24 18.58 -23.90
N ALA A 30 -59.43 18.15 -22.64
CA ALA A 30 -60.29 17.05 -22.11
C ALA A 30 -60.28 15.63 -22.73
N HIS A 31 -60.04 14.61 -21.88
CA HIS A 31 -61.02 13.54 -21.63
C HIS A 31 -60.70 12.68 -20.38
N ASP A 32 -61.74 12.58 -19.56
CA ASP A 32 -62.21 11.60 -18.57
C ASP A 32 -61.35 10.48 -17.95
N ALA A 33 -61.48 10.46 -16.62
CA ALA A 33 -61.67 9.37 -15.68
C ALA A 33 -61.87 7.93 -16.20
N SER A 34 -61.21 6.95 -15.54
CA SER A 34 -61.91 5.98 -14.68
C SER A 34 -60.95 5.03 -13.95
N THR A 35 -61.19 4.88 -12.65
CA THR A 35 -60.71 3.86 -11.70
C THR A 35 -61.16 2.44 -12.08
N HIS A 36 -60.35 1.40 -11.78
CA HIS A 36 -60.74 0.20 -10.99
C HIS A 36 -59.61 -0.84 -10.83
N HIS A 37 -59.65 -1.52 -9.67
CA HIS A 37 -58.91 -2.69 -9.15
C HIS A 37 -58.62 -3.81 -10.19
N THR A 38 -57.66 -4.74 -10.06
CA THR A 38 -57.36 -5.70 -8.96
C THR A 38 -56.11 -6.54 -9.37
N PRO A 39 -55.45 -7.31 -8.47
CA PRO A 39 -54.14 -7.93 -8.69
C PRO A 39 -54.21 -9.39 -9.14
N THR A 40 -53.21 -9.84 -9.91
CA THR A 40 -52.90 -11.27 -10.09
C THR A 40 -51.46 -11.46 -10.58
N GLN A 41 -50.62 -12.05 -9.73
CA GLN A 41 -49.53 -12.96 -10.12
C GLN A 41 -50.14 -14.34 -10.52
N PRO A 42 -49.37 -15.37 -10.96
CA PRO A 42 -47.98 -15.44 -11.44
C PRO A 42 -47.87 -16.19 -12.79
N HIS A 43 -46.75 -16.08 -13.51
CA HIS A 43 -46.22 -17.21 -14.28
C HIS A 43 -44.76 -17.03 -14.67
N GLU A 44 -43.94 -18.01 -14.32
CA GLU A 44 -42.62 -18.29 -14.88
C GLU A 44 -42.69 -18.38 -16.41
N GLN A 45 -41.70 -17.86 -17.11
CA GLN A 45 -41.23 -18.51 -18.34
C GLN A 45 -39.80 -18.12 -18.70
N ILE A 46 -38.99 -19.17 -18.68
CA ILE A 46 -37.69 -19.36 -19.31
C ILE A 46 -37.66 -18.75 -20.71
N ARG A 47 -36.63 -17.95 -21.02
CA ARG A 47 -36.16 -17.75 -22.39
C ARG A 47 -34.67 -17.40 -22.43
N GLU A 48 -33.89 -18.38 -22.87
CA GLU A 48 -32.61 -18.18 -23.54
C GLU A 48 -32.83 -17.42 -24.85
N ALA A 49 -31.95 -16.46 -25.17
CA ALA A 49 -31.41 -16.26 -26.52
C ALA A 49 -30.47 -15.03 -26.60
N ALA A 50 -29.48 -15.19 -27.48
CA ALA A 50 -28.85 -14.15 -28.30
C ALA A 50 -27.67 -13.36 -27.70
N SER A 51 -26.53 -14.06 -27.71
CA SER A 51 -25.21 -13.53 -28.07
C SER A 51 -25.30 -12.54 -29.25
N SER A 52 -25.01 -11.27 -28.98
CA SER A 52 -24.88 -10.22 -30.00
C SER A 52 -23.42 -9.80 -30.12
N LYS A 53 -22.77 -10.31 -31.16
CA LYS A 53 -21.43 -9.89 -31.59
C LYS A 53 -21.53 -8.50 -32.25
N SER A 54 -21.04 -7.45 -31.59
CA SER A 54 -20.86 -6.14 -32.24
C SER A 54 -19.45 -6.04 -32.82
N SER A 55 -19.37 -6.06 -34.15
CA SER A 55 -18.15 -5.83 -34.92
C SER A 55 -17.98 -4.32 -35.11
N LEU A 56 -17.01 -3.71 -34.42
CA LEU A 56 -16.58 -2.34 -34.65
C LEU A 56 -15.38 -2.34 -35.61
N LYS A 57 -15.63 -1.86 -36.82
CA LYS A 57 -14.64 -1.53 -37.83
C LYS A 57 -13.98 -0.19 -37.46
N TYR A 58 -12.66 -0.18 -37.33
CA TYR A 58 -11.86 1.06 -37.36
C TYR A 58 -11.11 1.14 -38.71
N PRO A 59 -11.03 2.33 -39.34
CA PRO A 59 -10.19 2.51 -40.52
C PRO A 59 -8.72 2.73 -40.09
N LEU A 60 -7.82 1.91 -40.64
CA LEU A 60 -6.37 2.06 -40.51
C LEU A 60 -5.90 3.17 -41.46
N ALA A 61 -5.32 4.24 -40.91
CA ALA A 61 -4.58 5.22 -41.69
C ALA A 61 -3.19 4.67 -42.05
N SER A 62 -2.87 4.65 -43.34
CA SER A 62 -1.59 4.22 -43.89
C SER A 62 -0.51 5.29 -43.68
N LEU A 63 0.61 4.92 -43.06
CA LEU A 63 1.85 5.69 -43.04
C LEU A 63 2.92 4.98 -43.90
N PRO A 64 3.81 5.74 -44.56
CA PRO A 64 4.79 5.19 -45.50
C PRO A 64 6.00 4.55 -44.81
N HIS A 65 6.45 3.43 -45.37
CA HIS A 65 7.66 2.69 -44.99
C HIS A 65 8.95 3.46 -45.37
N PRO A 66 9.98 3.45 -44.51
CA PRO A 66 11.37 3.71 -44.93
C PRO A 66 12.06 2.44 -45.46
N PRO A 67 13.09 2.58 -46.30
CA PRO A 67 13.79 1.43 -46.91
C PRO A 67 14.68 0.71 -45.88
N GLN A 68 14.61 -0.62 -45.88
CA GLN A 68 15.51 -1.49 -45.13
C GLN A 68 16.64 -1.97 -46.05
N ASP A 69 17.86 -1.55 -45.74
CA ASP A 69 19.09 -2.26 -46.14
C ASP A 69 19.47 -3.24 -45.01
N THR A 70 19.49 -4.53 -45.34
CA THR A 70 19.92 -5.62 -44.47
C THR A 70 21.37 -6.02 -44.78
N PRO A 71 22.24 -6.15 -43.77
CA PRO A 71 23.35 -7.09 -43.81
C PRO A 71 23.04 -8.32 -42.95
N ASP A 72 23.52 -9.46 -43.45
CA ASP A 72 23.32 -10.83 -43.01
C ASP A 72 23.36 -11.05 -41.49
N GLY A 73 22.29 -11.63 -40.97
CA GLY A 73 22.16 -12.16 -39.61
C GLY A 73 22.27 -13.69 -39.57
N PRO A 74 22.72 -14.27 -38.44
CA PRO A 74 23.21 -15.64 -38.36
C PRO A 74 22.12 -16.70 -38.14
N LEU A 75 22.54 -17.95 -38.39
CA LEU A 75 21.80 -19.20 -38.34
C LEU A 75 20.77 -19.32 -37.21
N VAL A 76 19.52 -19.56 -37.64
CA VAL A 76 18.40 -20.00 -36.81
C VAL A 76 18.69 -21.40 -36.26
N LEU A 77 18.98 -21.49 -34.96
CA LEU A 77 18.98 -22.74 -34.19
C LEU A 77 17.51 -23.14 -33.96
N GLY A 78 17.08 -24.20 -34.64
CA GLY A 78 15.75 -24.77 -34.47
C GLY A 78 15.57 -25.29 -33.04
N TYR A 79 14.65 -24.68 -32.30
CA TYR A 79 14.17 -25.21 -31.03
C TYR A 79 13.19 -26.35 -31.30
N GLU A 80 13.58 -27.56 -30.92
CA GLU A 80 12.69 -28.69 -30.81
C GLU A 80 11.76 -28.49 -29.59
N PRO A 81 10.43 -28.61 -29.74
CA PRO A 81 9.52 -28.46 -28.61
C PRO A 81 9.68 -29.64 -27.64
N LEU A 82 10.11 -29.35 -26.40
CA LEU A 82 10.17 -30.32 -25.31
C LEU A 82 8.77 -30.89 -25.03
N PRO A 83 8.65 -32.22 -24.77
CA PRO A 83 7.38 -32.84 -24.45
C PRO A 83 6.83 -32.27 -23.15
N GLN A 84 5.61 -31.75 -23.20
CA GLN A 84 4.87 -31.29 -22.04
C GLN A 84 4.52 -32.51 -21.16
N LEU A 85 5.34 -32.76 -20.14
CA LEU A 85 4.98 -33.66 -19.05
C LEU A 85 3.84 -33.04 -18.26
N SER A 86 2.73 -33.77 -18.15
CA SER A 86 1.54 -33.30 -17.45
C SER A 86 1.82 -33.17 -15.95
N ASN A 87 1.46 -32.02 -15.35
CA ASN A 87 1.61 -31.71 -13.92
C ASN A 87 0.95 -32.75 -12.97
N TYR A 88 0.15 -33.67 -13.50
CA TYR A 88 -0.53 -34.70 -12.71
C TYR A 88 0.39 -35.85 -12.27
N GLU A 89 1.45 -36.13 -13.04
CA GLU A 89 2.33 -37.27 -12.76
C GLU A 89 3.40 -36.95 -11.70
N TYR A 90 3.77 -35.67 -11.56
CA TYR A 90 4.77 -35.23 -10.58
C TYR A 90 4.25 -35.20 -9.14
N LEU A 91 2.97 -34.89 -8.93
CA LEU A 91 2.37 -34.87 -7.59
C LEU A 91 2.16 -36.28 -7.02
N HIS A 92 1.86 -37.27 -7.85
CA HIS A 92 1.67 -38.66 -7.39
C HIS A 92 2.98 -39.36 -6.98
N GLN A 93 4.12 -38.96 -7.55
CA GLN A 93 5.42 -39.54 -7.17
C GLN A 93 5.87 -39.06 -5.77
N GLN A 94 5.45 -37.86 -5.36
CA GLN A 94 5.89 -37.25 -4.10
C GLN A 94 5.16 -37.83 -2.86
N GLU A 95 3.91 -38.28 -3.02
CA GLU A 95 3.18 -38.97 -1.94
C GLU A 95 3.74 -40.37 -1.63
N TYR A 96 4.30 -41.06 -2.64
CA TYR A 96 4.84 -42.41 -2.45
C TYR A 96 6.15 -42.48 -1.64
N ASP A 97 6.95 -41.40 -1.60
CA ASP A 97 8.20 -41.37 -0.82
C ASP A 97 7.99 -40.95 0.64
N ALA A 98 6.89 -40.24 0.96
CA ALA A 98 6.59 -39.81 2.33
C ALA A 98 6.17 -41.00 3.23
N GLU A 99 5.45 -41.99 2.69
CA GLU A 99 4.97 -43.13 3.47
C GLU A 99 6.06 -44.17 3.76
N ARG A 100 7.14 -44.23 2.96
CA ARG A 100 8.22 -45.20 3.16
C ARG A 100 9.16 -44.82 4.32
N PHE A 101 9.23 -43.55 4.71
CA PHE A 101 10.10 -43.08 5.79
C PHE A 101 9.47 -43.16 7.19
N GLN A 102 8.17 -43.46 7.31
CA GLN A 102 7.48 -43.50 8.62
C GLN A 102 7.47 -44.87 9.32
N GLN A 103 8.02 -45.94 8.72
CA GLN A 103 7.95 -47.28 9.31
C GLN A 103 9.29 -47.89 9.76
N VAL A 104 10.34 -47.08 9.96
CA VAL A 104 11.47 -47.54 10.78
C VAL A 104 11.13 -47.32 12.25
N ILE A 105 10.17 -48.12 12.74
CA ILE A 105 9.90 -48.27 14.16
C ILE A 105 11.09 -49.03 14.74
N TYR A 106 12.06 -48.29 15.29
CA TYR A 106 13.06 -48.88 16.15
C TYR A 106 12.35 -49.49 17.35
N HIS A 107 12.20 -50.82 17.34
CA HIS A 107 11.81 -51.58 18.52
C HIS A 107 12.85 -51.34 19.60
N HIS A 108 12.54 -50.45 20.54
CA HIS A 108 13.31 -50.28 21.76
C HIS A 108 13.21 -51.57 22.58
N ASP A 109 14.29 -52.34 22.59
CA ASP A 109 14.47 -53.48 23.48
C ASP A 109 14.63 -52.97 24.93
N PRO A 110 13.71 -53.28 25.85
CA PRO A 110 13.68 -52.71 27.20
C PRO A 110 14.72 -53.31 28.16
N THR A 111 15.68 -54.10 27.68
CA THR A 111 16.56 -54.90 28.57
C THR A 111 17.97 -54.35 28.80
N TYR A 112 18.37 -53.24 28.17
CA TYR A 112 19.65 -52.60 28.49
C TYR A 112 19.50 -51.55 29.60
N PRO A 113 20.11 -51.74 30.78
CA PRO A 113 20.21 -50.69 31.79
C PRO A 113 20.98 -49.52 31.17
N HIS A 114 20.29 -48.40 30.99
CA HIS A 114 20.78 -47.18 30.37
C HIS A 114 21.81 -46.50 31.28
N TYR A 115 23.01 -47.07 31.36
CA TYR A 115 24.18 -46.39 31.91
C TYR A 115 24.61 -45.33 30.91
N SER A 116 24.07 -44.10 31.05
CA SER A 116 24.68 -42.93 30.42
C SER A 116 26.02 -42.71 31.12
N PRO A 117 27.18 -42.90 30.46
CA PRO A 117 28.48 -42.70 31.09
C PRO A 117 28.83 -41.21 31.23
N TYR A 118 27.95 -40.32 30.76
CA TYR A 118 28.18 -38.88 30.82
C TYR A 118 27.63 -38.34 32.14
N PRO A 119 28.49 -37.76 33.01
CA PRO A 119 28.03 -37.04 34.20
C PRO A 119 27.02 -35.97 33.78
N ASP A 120 25.94 -35.82 34.55
CA ASP A 120 24.82 -34.91 34.29
C ASP A 120 25.30 -33.61 33.65
N GLU A 121 25.09 -33.51 32.33
CA GLU A 121 25.48 -32.34 31.57
C GLU A 121 24.67 -31.16 32.11
N PRO A 122 25.31 -30.04 32.50
CA PRO A 122 24.60 -28.94 33.11
C PRO A 122 23.47 -28.48 32.19
N PRO A 123 22.24 -28.27 32.70
CA PRO A 123 21.09 -27.94 31.87
C PRO A 123 21.40 -26.70 31.04
N ILE A 124 21.17 -26.80 29.73
CA ILE A 124 21.39 -25.70 28.79
C ILE A 124 20.61 -24.49 29.32
N PRO A 125 21.27 -23.35 29.56
CA PRO A 125 20.59 -22.18 30.10
C PRO A 125 19.46 -21.76 29.15
N PRO A 126 18.25 -21.43 29.67
CA PRO A 126 17.08 -21.08 28.84
C PRO A 126 17.32 -19.94 27.86
N SER A 127 18.34 -19.10 28.10
CA SER A 127 18.78 -18.03 27.20
C SER A 127 19.34 -18.55 25.87
N LEU A 128 19.94 -19.75 25.84
CA LEU A 128 20.45 -20.38 24.61
C LEU A 128 19.35 -21.09 23.81
N LEU A 129 18.16 -21.28 24.39
CA LEU A 129 17.00 -21.85 23.71
C LEU A 129 16.13 -20.79 23.01
N LYS A 130 16.47 -19.50 23.16
CA LYS A 130 15.74 -18.42 22.47
C LYS A 130 16.09 -18.44 21.00
N VAL A 131 15.08 -18.66 20.16
CA VAL A 131 15.22 -18.56 18.70
C VAL A 131 15.75 -17.15 18.36
N PRO A 132 16.81 -17.02 17.55
CA PRO A 132 17.30 -15.71 17.15
C PRO A 132 16.20 -14.96 16.38
N PHE A 133 15.93 -13.73 16.80
CA PHE A 133 14.91 -12.87 16.19
C PHE A 133 15.41 -12.18 14.90
N ILE A 134 16.69 -12.36 14.54
CA ILE A 134 17.26 -11.98 13.24
C ILE A 134 17.89 -13.20 12.58
N HIS A 135 17.69 -13.36 11.27
CA HIS A 135 18.27 -14.41 10.45
C HIS A 135 18.77 -13.83 9.11
N ASP A 136 19.99 -14.14 8.72
CA ASP A 136 20.56 -13.70 7.43
C ASP A 136 20.73 -14.89 6.48
N PRO A 137 19.96 -14.98 5.39
CA PRO A 137 20.11 -16.03 4.38
C PRO A 137 21.25 -15.77 3.37
N GLY A 138 22.08 -14.73 3.57
CA GLY A 138 23.21 -14.36 2.70
C GLY A 138 22.94 -13.18 1.77
N ASN A 139 21.70 -12.69 1.71
CA ASN A 139 21.31 -11.46 1.00
C ASN A 139 20.72 -10.40 1.94
N GLY A 140 21.19 -10.40 3.19
CA GLY A 140 20.94 -9.38 4.19
C GLY A 140 20.10 -9.88 5.38
N PRO A 141 20.24 -9.27 6.56
CA PRO A 141 19.53 -9.72 7.76
C PRO A 141 18.02 -9.52 7.65
N ARG A 142 17.24 -10.50 8.14
CA ARG A 142 15.77 -10.50 8.20
C ARG A 142 15.29 -10.57 9.64
N VAL A 143 14.27 -9.78 9.99
CA VAL A 143 13.64 -9.81 11.30
C VAL A 143 12.58 -10.90 11.36
N LYS A 144 12.77 -11.94 12.16
CA LYS A 144 11.79 -13.02 12.36
C LYS A 144 10.74 -12.69 13.42
N ASP A 145 11.12 -11.93 14.44
CA ASP A 145 10.24 -11.47 15.50
C ASP A 145 10.42 -9.97 15.66
N ILE A 146 9.47 -9.21 15.11
CA ILE A 146 9.52 -7.75 15.11
C ILE A 146 9.48 -7.18 16.53
N ARG A 147 8.73 -7.80 17.44
CA ARG A 147 8.57 -7.31 18.82
C ARG A 147 9.87 -7.51 19.60
N ALA A 148 10.48 -8.69 19.48
CA ALA A 148 11.78 -8.95 20.09
C ALA A 148 12.89 -8.05 19.50
N PHE A 149 12.84 -7.78 18.18
CA PHE A 149 13.76 -6.85 17.53
C PHE A 149 13.64 -5.43 18.08
N LEU A 150 12.42 -4.88 18.18
CA LEU A 150 12.17 -3.54 18.69
C LEU A 150 12.56 -3.36 20.17
N ALA A 151 12.39 -4.41 20.98
CA ALA A 151 12.83 -4.43 22.38
C ALA A 151 14.36 -4.57 22.53
N SER A 152 15.08 -4.90 21.44
CA SER A 152 16.52 -5.11 21.44
C SER A 152 17.28 -3.80 21.19
N LYS A 153 18.59 -3.82 21.50
CA LYS A 153 19.51 -2.72 21.18
C LYS A 153 19.88 -2.64 19.69
N LEU A 154 19.41 -3.59 18.87
CA LEU A 154 19.68 -3.61 17.43
C LEU A 154 18.71 -2.72 16.67
N ALA A 155 17.52 -2.47 17.23
CA ALA A 155 16.59 -1.50 16.67
C ALA A 155 17.12 -0.08 16.89
N SER A 156 17.11 0.72 15.84
CA SER A 156 17.45 2.14 15.96
C SER A 156 16.35 2.86 16.75
N PRO A 157 16.70 3.79 17.67
CA PRO A 157 15.69 4.57 18.38
C PRO A 157 14.91 5.46 17.39
N PRO A 158 13.67 5.86 17.72
CA PRO A 158 12.96 6.89 16.98
C PRO A 158 13.78 8.19 16.91
N SER A 159 13.64 8.94 15.82
CA SER A 159 14.24 10.27 15.71
C SER A 159 13.26 11.31 16.21
N LEU A 160 13.69 12.12 17.17
CA LEU A 160 12.87 13.21 17.74
C LEU A 160 13.25 14.58 17.13
N ASP A 161 14.34 14.63 16.36
CA ASP A 161 14.81 15.86 15.71
C ASP A 161 14.02 16.15 14.42
N ASP A 162 13.46 15.12 13.80
CA ASP A 162 12.57 15.23 12.64
C ASP A 162 11.11 15.27 13.13
N PRO A 163 10.34 16.34 12.85
CA PRO A 163 8.98 16.50 13.37
C PRO A 163 8.05 15.34 13.01
N LEU A 164 8.12 14.87 11.77
CA LEU A 164 7.28 13.77 11.28
C LEU A 164 7.65 12.45 11.98
N CYS A 165 8.95 12.16 12.12
CA CYS A 165 9.40 10.98 12.87
C CYS A 165 8.94 11.03 14.34
N GLY A 166 8.95 12.23 14.94
CA GLY A 166 8.51 12.47 16.32
C GLY A 166 7.02 12.15 16.51
N GLU A 167 6.15 12.61 15.59
CA GLU A 167 4.72 12.29 15.59
C GLU A 167 4.48 10.78 15.46
N PHE A 168 5.18 10.13 14.53
CA PHE A 168 5.08 8.69 14.35
C PHE A 168 5.69 7.87 15.49
N ALA A 169 6.50 8.47 16.37
CA ALA A 169 7.06 7.77 17.52
C ALA A 169 6.04 7.53 18.64
N ASP A 170 4.85 8.10 18.54
CA ASP A 170 3.78 7.96 19.52
C ASP A 170 3.13 6.57 19.47
N ASP A 171 2.91 5.96 20.63
CA ASP A 171 2.25 4.65 20.75
C ASP A 171 0.77 4.72 20.32
N ALA A 172 0.12 5.88 20.45
CA ALA A 172 -1.25 6.07 19.97
C ALA A 172 -1.35 5.90 18.46
N VAL A 173 -0.34 6.37 17.71
CA VAL A 173 -0.27 6.18 16.25
C VAL A 173 -0.12 4.70 15.91
N LEU A 174 0.69 3.94 16.65
CA LEU A 174 0.79 2.49 16.47
C LEU A 174 -0.56 1.81 16.72
N GLN A 175 -1.28 2.19 17.78
CA GLN A 175 -2.60 1.63 18.07
C GLN A 175 -3.60 1.92 16.94
N MET A 176 -3.62 3.15 16.41
CA MET A 176 -4.41 3.51 15.23
C MET A 176 -4.06 2.65 14.03
N LEU A 177 -2.77 2.46 13.72
CA LEU A 177 -2.31 1.62 12.62
C LEU A 177 -2.78 0.16 12.78
N CYS A 178 -2.76 -0.39 14.00
CA CYS A 178 -3.24 -1.74 14.28
C CYS A 178 -4.75 -1.93 14.08
N THR A 179 -5.55 -0.86 13.99
CA THR A 179 -6.98 -0.98 13.65
C THR A 179 -7.22 -1.21 12.15
N VAL A 180 -6.25 -0.84 11.30
CA VAL A 180 -6.38 -0.87 9.83
C VAL A 180 -5.44 -1.86 9.16
N LEU A 181 -4.32 -2.20 9.81
CA LEU A 181 -3.31 -3.13 9.34
C LEU A 181 -3.13 -4.30 10.32
N PRO A 182 -2.70 -5.48 9.84
CA PRO A 182 -2.24 -6.54 10.73
C PRO A 182 -1.11 -6.05 11.65
N GLU A 183 -1.09 -6.55 12.90
CA GLU A 183 -0.18 -6.09 13.97
C GLU A 183 1.28 -6.00 13.51
N GLU A 184 1.77 -7.02 12.82
CA GLU A 184 3.15 -7.08 12.34
C GLU A 184 3.45 -5.98 11.30
N THR A 185 2.56 -5.83 10.30
CA THR A 185 2.68 -4.83 9.24
C THR A 185 2.57 -3.40 9.82
N ALA A 186 1.65 -3.19 10.76
CA ALA A 186 1.51 -1.92 11.49
C ALA A 186 2.77 -1.57 12.27
N THR A 187 3.34 -2.55 13.00
CA THR A 187 4.56 -2.37 13.79
C THR A 187 5.77 -2.05 12.91
N ILE A 188 5.89 -2.70 11.74
CA ILE A 188 6.93 -2.40 10.77
C ILE A 188 6.76 -1.00 10.18
N LEU A 189 5.54 -0.61 9.81
CA LEU A 189 5.26 0.72 9.26
C LEU A 189 5.58 1.82 10.30
N TRP A 190 5.13 1.64 11.54
CA TRP A 190 5.46 2.51 12.67
C TRP A 190 6.98 2.61 12.87
N TYR A 191 7.70 1.48 12.86
CA TYR A 191 9.16 1.49 12.91
C TYR A 191 9.77 2.31 11.77
N ASN A 192 9.31 2.09 10.54
CA ASN A 192 9.87 2.77 9.37
C ASN A 192 9.61 4.28 9.39
N LYS A 193 8.43 4.72 9.83
CA LYS A 193 8.03 6.14 9.80
C LYS A 193 8.59 6.95 10.96
N SER A 194 8.86 6.33 12.11
CA SER A 194 9.41 7.05 13.26
C SER A 194 10.94 7.18 13.24
N ARG A 195 11.63 6.70 12.19
CA ARG A 195 13.10 6.77 12.05
C ARG A 195 13.48 7.42 10.73
N VAL A 196 14.55 8.21 10.74
CA VAL A 196 15.04 8.89 9.53
C VAL A 196 15.49 7.88 8.46
N THR A 197 16.41 6.97 8.79
CA THR A 197 17.05 6.11 7.76
C THR A 197 16.82 4.61 7.93
N ALA A 198 16.60 4.12 9.15
CA ALA A 198 16.55 2.67 9.41
C ALA A 198 15.21 2.09 8.96
N ARG A 199 15.24 0.97 8.24
CA ARG A 199 14.03 0.35 7.68
C ARG A 199 14.01 -1.17 7.89
N VAL A 200 12.79 -1.69 8.01
CA VAL A 200 12.44 -3.10 7.89
C VAL A 200 11.48 -3.21 6.70
N CYS A 201 11.81 -4.03 5.70
CA CYS A 201 10.92 -4.23 4.56
C CYS A 201 9.65 -4.97 5.00
N PRO A 202 8.44 -4.43 4.80
CA PRO A 202 7.22 -5.12 5.24
C PRO A 202 6.96 -6.43 4.48
N ALA A 203 7.45 -6.55 3.24
CA ALA A 203 7.21 -7.74 2.43
C ALA A 203 8.15 -8.93 2.75
N CYS A 204 9.41 -8.66 3.13
CA CYS A 204 10.41 -9.71 3.31
C CYS A 204 11.20 -9.59 4.62
N GLN A 205 10.81 -8.65 5.49
CA GLN A 205 11.42 -8.34 6.79
C GLN A 205 12.91 -7.99 6.74
N ARG A 206 13.45 -7.61 5.56
CA ARG A 206 14.86 -7.25 5.39
C ARG A 206 15.18 -5.95 6.12
N LEU A 207 16.24 -5.96 6.91
CA LEU A 207 16.82 -4.75 7.49
C LEU A 207 17.71 -4.06 6.47
N TYR A 208 17.53 -2.75 6.33
CA TYR A 208 18.33 -1.92 5.45
C TYR A 208 18.26 -0.44 5.85
N ARG A 209 19.05 0.40 5.19
CA ARG A 209 18.99 1.87 5.31
C ARG A 209 18.44 2.49 4.03
N LEU A 210 17.74 3.61 4.15
CA LEU A 210 17.32 4.37 2.98
C LEU A 210 18.50 4.68 2.05
N GLY A 211 18.30 4.44 0.77
CA GLY A 211 19.33 4.61 -0.26
C GLY A 211 20.17 3.35 -0.53
N ASP A 212 20.06 2.31 0.29
CA ASP A 212 20.77 1.05 0.06
C ASP A 212 20.27 0.38 -1.24
N VAL A 213 21.22 -0.03 -2.09
CA VAL A 213 20.97 -0.89 -3.24
C VAL A 213 21.25 -2.33 -2.81
N LEU A 214 20.18 -3.07 -2.53
CA LEU A 214 20.29 -4.39 -1.91
C LEU A 214 20.36 -5.51 -2.96
N PRO A 215 21.03 -6.63 -2.68
CA PRO A 215 21.04 -7.78 -3.58
C PRO A 215 19.62 -8.28 -3.86
N ASP A 216 19.38 -8.63 -5.13
CA ASP A 216 18.08 -9.14 -5.56
C ASP A 216 17.75 -10.46 -4.82
N HIS A 217 16.46 -10.71 -4.61
CA HIS A 217 15.97 -11.93 -3.98
C HIS A 217 16.14 -13.15 -4.89
N LEU A 218 16.13 -12.92 -6.22
CA LEU A 218 16.16 -13.97 -7.23
C LEU A 218 17.53 -14.15 -7.86
N ALA A 219 18.44 -13.19 -7.69
CA ALA A 219 19.79 -13.31 -8.20
C ALA A 219 20.57 -14.30 -7.32
N GLY A 220 20.87 -15.47 -7.88
CA GLY A 220 21.76 -16.45 -7.27
C GLY A 220 23.21 -15.94 -7.16
N GLU A 221 24.18 -16.84 -7.10
CA GLU A 221 25.60 -16.49 -6.92
C GLU A 221 26.16 -15.58 -8.05
N ASP A 222 25.51 -15.56 -9.22
CA ASP A 222 25.87 -14.75 -10.38
C ASP A 222 25.50 -13.25 -10.26
N ALA A 223 24.92 -12.83 -9.13
CA ALA A 223 24.43 -11.45 -8.90
C ALA A 223 25.51 -10.34 -8.96
N ARG A 224 26.79 -10.70 -8.92
CA ARG A 224 27.89 -9.72 -8.82
C ARG A 224 28.03 -8.83 -10.05
N ALA A 225 27.62 -9.30 -11.23
CA ALA A 225 27.77 -8.53 -12.47
C ALA A 225 26.73 -7.41 -12.68
N VAL A 226 25.65 -7.39 -11.88
CA VAL A 226 24.53 -6.43 -12.06
C VAL A 226 24.66 -5.20 -11.16
N GLN A 227 25.62 -5.18 -10.22
CA GLN A 227 25.76 -4.11 -9.23
C GLN A 227 26.32 -2.80 -9.79
N ASP A 228 26.86 -2.79 -11.01
CA ASP A 228 27.44 -1.59 -11.61
C ASP A 228 26.39 -0.66 -12.27
N ALA A 229 25.15 -1.12 -12.41
CA ALA A 229 24.09 -0.28 -12.95
C ALA A 229 23.63 0.75 -11.89
N PRO A 230 23.45 2.03 -12.25
CA PRO A 230 22.92 3.02 -11.33
C PRO A 230 21.51 2.60 -10.88
N PRO A 231 21.18 2.73 -9.58
CA PRO A 231 19.87 2.34 -9.09
C PRO A 231 18.78 3.17 -9.74
N SER A 232 17.61 2.55 -9.93
CA SER A 232 16.42 3.28 -10.39
C SER A 232 16.13 4.43 -9.43
N PRO A 233 15.91 5.67 -9.91
CA PRO A 233 15.57 6.79 -9.05
C PRO A 233 14.27 6.54 -8.26
N TYR A 234 13.41 5.67 -8.77
CA TYR A 234 12.18 5.31 -8.09
C TYR A 234 12.37 4.28 -6.97
N LEU A 235 13.53 3.60 -6.87
CA LEU A 235 13.80 2.70 -5.76
C LEU A 235 13.93 3.49 -4.45
N ALA A 236 14.72 4.57 -4.46
CA ALA A 236 14.90 5.43 -3.30
C ALA A 236 13.57 6.02 -2.84
N ARG A 237 12.77 6.55 -3.77
CA ARG A 237 11.41 7.04 -3.48
C ARG A 237 10.55 5.94 -2.87
N GLU A 238 10.52 4.74 -3.46
CA GLU A 238 9.70 3.65 -2.91
C GLU A 238 10.13 3.25 -1.50
N GLN A 239 11.44 3.19 -1.23
CA GLN A 239 11.97 2.91 0.11
C GLN A 239 11.54 3.97 1.14
N GLU A 240 11.49 5.25 0.75
CA GLU A 240 11.01 6.36 1.59
C GLU A 240 9.50 6.28 1.85
N LEU A 241 8.72 5.98 0.80
CA LEU A 241 7.27 5.93 0.87
C LEU A 241 6.77 4.75 1.71
N SER A 242 7.08 3.52 1.28
CA SER A 242 6.50 2.30 1.83
C SER A 242 7.46 1.49 2.71
N GLY A 243 8.77 1.77 2.64
CA GLY A 243 9.77 0.91 3.24
C GLY A 243 10.01 -0.39 2.47
N LEU A 244 9.55 -0.50 1.22
CA LEU A 244 9.81 -1.68 0.39
C LEU A 244 11.23 -1.63 -0.19
N CYS A 245 11.97 -2.71 -0.02
CA CYS A 245 13.42 -2.70 -0.24
C CYS A 245 13.86 -3.02 -1.68
N SER A 246 12.96 -3.49 -2.55
CA SER A 246 13.28 -3.93 -3.92
C SER A 246 12.07 -3.97 -4.85
N PRO A 247 12.30 -3.96 -6.19
CA PRO A 247 11.28 -4.23 -7.21
C PRO A 247 10.39 -5.44 -6.92
N VAL A 248 11.01 -6.55 -6.53
CA VAL A 248 10.32 -7.80 -6.23
C VAL A 248 9.39 -7.64 -5.02
N CYS A 249 9.86 -7.02 -3.93
CA CYS A 249 9.05 -6.81 -2.72
C CYS A 249 7.81 -5.95 -2.98
N PHE A 250 7.92 -4.95 -3.84
CA PHE A 250 6.78 -4.14 -4.20
C PHE A 250 5.84 -4.83 -5.18
N ILE A 251 6.33 -5.64 -6.11
CA ILE A 251 5.46 -6.49 -6.93
C ILE A 251 4.63 -7.42 -6.02
N LEU A 252 5.23 -7.97 -4.96
CA LEU A 252 4.49 -8.75 -3.96
C LEU A 252 3.45 -7.90 -3.23
N ALA A 253 3.82 -6.69 -2.77
CA ALA A 253 2.88 -5.80 -2.08
C ALA A 253 1.73 -5.30 -2.97
N SER A 254 1.96 -5.22 -4.28
CA SER A 254 0.98 -4.78 -5.29
C SER A 254 0.32 -5.95 -6.02
N TYR A 255 0.55 -7.20 -5.59
CA TYR A 255 0.06 -8.39 -6.28
C TYR A 255 -1.47 -8.41 -6.43
N ASN A 256 -2.18 -7.87 -5.44
CA ASN A 256 -3.62 -7.71 -5.49
C ASN A 256 -4.11 -6.69 -6.53
N TYR A 257 -3.23 -5.83 -7.05
CA TYR A 257 -3.55 -4.73 -7.98
C TYR A 257 -2.61 -4.72 -9.19
N PRO A 258 -2.58 -5.80 -10.00
CA PRO A 258 -1.58 -5.96 -11.07
C PRO A 258 -1.62 -4.84 -12.13
N GLY A 259 -2.80 -4.24 -12.36
CA GLY A 259 -2.97 -3.11 -13.27
C GLY A 259 -2.32 -1.80 -12.78
N ALA A 260 -2.09 -1.66 -11.47
CA ALA A 260 -1.57 -0.44 -10.86
C ALA A 260 -0.06 -0.49 -10.58
N ILE A 261 0.59 -1.65 -10.72
CA ILE A 261 2.01 -1.86 -10.33
C ILE A 261 2.93 -0.79 -10.94
N ARG A 262 2.84 -0.59 -12.26
CA ARG A 262 3.74 0.33 -12.97
C ARG A 262 3.44 1.80 -12.67
N SER A 263 2.17 2.15 -12.49
CA SER A 263 1.77 3.54 -12.28
C SER A 263 1.95 3.99 -10.83
N THR A 264 2.11 3.07 -9.87
CA THR A 264 2.21 3.39 -8.43
C THR A 264 3.62 3.25 -7.85
N TRP A 265 4.57 2.76 -8.64
CA TRP A 265 5.96 2.58 -8.23
C TRP A 265 6.64 3.92 -7.95
N GLY A 266 7.01 4.19 -6.70
CA GLY A 266 7.73 5.39 -6.27
C GLY A 266 6.99 6.70 -6.51
N ARG A 267 5.65 6.66 -6.55
CA ARG A 267 4.79 7.82 -6.79
C ARG A 267 3.86 8.08 -5.61
N MET A 268 3.61 9.34 -5.28
CA MET A 268 2.63 9.77 -4.28
C MET A 268 1.24 9.95 -4.88
N ALA A 269 0.22 10.11 -4.03
CA ALA A 269 -1.18 10.24 -4.41
C ALA A 269 -1.46 11.30 -5.47
N GLU A 270 -0.75 12.42 -5.41
CA GLU A 270 -0.93 13.58 -6.29
C GLU A 270 -0.47 13.24 -7.72
N GLU A 271 0.55 12.38 -7.83
CA GLU A 271 1.16 11.90 -9.07
C GLU A 271 0.38 10.75 -9.73
N LEU A 272 -0.62 10.18 -9.04
CA LEU A 272 -1.49 9.13 -9.58
C LEU A 272 -2.69 9.75 -10.30
N ASP A 273 -3.02 9.18 -11.46
CA ASP A 273 -4.24 9.52 -12.20
C ASP A 273 -5.46 8.79 -11.61
N ASP A 274 -6.65 9.30 -11.92
CA ASP A 274 -7.91 8.76 -11.40
C ASP A 274 -8.10 7.29 -11.81
N ALA A 275 -7.64 6.91 -13.00
CA ALA A 275 -7.69 5.54 -13.49
C ALA A 275 -6.81 4.60 -12.64
N THR A 276 -5.61 5.02 -12.24
CA THR A 276 -4.76 4.25 -11.33
C THR A 276 -5.38 4.15 -9.94
N TRP A 277 -6.00 5.22 -9.45
CA TRP A 277 -6.74 5.19 -8.18
C TRP A 277 -7.91 4.22 -8.23
N ASP A 278 -8.68 4.20 -9.31
CA ASP A 278 -9.78 3.23 -9.47
C ASP A 278 -9.27 1.78 -9.51
N LEU A 279 -8.07 1.54 -10.07
CA LEU A 279 -7.42 0.23 -10.03
C LEU A 279 -6.96 -0.17 -8.62
N LEU A 280 -6.44 0.78 -7.83
CA LEU A 280 -6.10 0.55 -6.43
C LEU A 280 -7.36 0.33 -5.59
N ASP A 281 -8.39 1.16 -5.73
CA ASP A 281 -9.63 1.10 -4.95
C ASP A 281 -10.52 -0.09 -5.31
N GLY A 282 -10.24 -0.75 -6.44
CA GLY A 282 -10.89 -1.98 -6.84
C GLY A 282 -10.75 -3.09 -5.78
N PRO A 283 -11.58 -4.15 -5.89
CA PRO A 283 -11.55 -5.29 -4.96
C PRO A 283 -10.25 -6.10 -5.01
N GLY A 284 -9.37 -5.83 -5.99
CA GLY A 284 -8.14 -6.56 -6.22
C GLY A 284 -8.34 -8.05 -6.54
N GLN A 285 -7.27 -8.84 -6.42
CA GLN A 285 -7.33 -10.30 -6.58
C GLN A 285 -7.77 -11.05 -5.31
N GLN A 286 -7.99 -10.34 -4.20
CA GLN A 286 -8.39 -10.91 -2.89
C GLN A 286 -7.42 -11.99 -2.36
N ALA A 287 -6.16 -11.99 -2.80
CA ALA A 287 -5.12 -12.83 -2.23
C ALA A 287 -4.80 -12.33 -0.80
N ASN A 288 -4.52 -13.25 0.12
CA ASN A 288 -4.03 -12.89 1.44
C ASN A 288 -2.61 -12.34 1.32
N ASP A 289 -2.48 -11.02 1.38
CA ASP A 289 -1.22 -10.29 1.23
C ASP A 289 -0.69 -9.76 2.57
N MET A 290 -1.21 -10.27 3.70
CA MET A 290 -0.82 -9.81 5.05
C MET A 290 -0.94 -8.28 5.24
N GLY A 291 -1.88 -7.65 4.52
CA GLY A 291 -2.11 -6.20 4.59
C GLY A 291 -1.13 -5.37 3.77
N LEU A 292 -0.26 -5.98 2.97
CA LEU A 292 0.71 -5.25 2.13
C LEU A 292 0.02 -4.35 1.10
N GLY A 293 -1.09 -4.79 0.50
CA GLY A 293 -1.86 -3.96 -0.43
C GLY A 293 -2.52 -2.77 0.26
N MET A 294 -2.91 -2.90 1.54
CA MET A 294 -3.41 -1.77 2.33
C MET A 294 -2.28 -0.82 2.71
N LEU A 295 -1.13 -1.34 3.15
CA LEU A 295 0.08 -0.55 3.42
C LEU A 295 0.49 0.25 2.19
N LEU A 296 0.44 -0.36 1.01
CA LEU A 296 0.73 0.31 -0.26
C LEU A 296 -0.18 1.52 -0.45
N LYS A 297 -1.50 1.37 -0.32
CA LYS A 297 -2.46 2.48 -0.47
C LYS A 297 -2.22 3.60 0.54
N MET A 298 -2.09 3.23 1.82
CA MET A 298 -1.86 4.18 2.91
C MET A 298 -0.60 5.01 2.64
N THR A 299 0.51 4.36 2.29
CA THR A 299 1.81 5.02 2.05
C THR A 299 1.88 5.88 0.79
N ARG A 300 0.78 6.02 0.05
CA ARG A 300 0.64 7.00 -1.05
C ARG A 300 0.05 8.32 -0.58
N CYS A 301 -0.60 8.33 0.57
CA CYS A 301 -1.22 9.51 1.17
C CYS A 301 -0.23 10.20 2.13
N HIS A 302 -0.27 11.53 2.22
CA HIS A 302 0.66 12.32 3.03
C HIS A 302 0.66 11.94 4.53
N ASP A 303 -0.52 11.71 5.11
CA ASP A 303 -0.76 11.33 6.50
C ASP A 303 -1.10 9.83 6.66
N LEU A 304 -0.64 9.02 5.70
CA LEU A 304 -1.09 7.64 5.51
C LEU A 304 -2.60 7.46 5.26
N GLY A 305 -3.32 8.56 5.05
CA GLY A 305 -4.77 8.61 4.94
C GLY A 305 -5.49 8.41 6.27
N LEU A 306 -4.79 8.53 7.40
CA LEU A 306 -5.37 8.32 8.72
C LEU A 306 -6.42 9.37 9.05
N GLY A 307 -6.22 10.63 8.66
CA GLY A 307 -7.20 11.70 8.83
C GLY A 307 -8.55 11.33 8.21
N GLN A 308 -8.53 10.86 6.96
CA GLN A 308 -9.74 10.43 6.26
C GLN A 308 -10.38 9.18 6.87
N LEU A 309 -9.57 8.25 7.38
CA LEU A 309 -10.06 6.99 7.96
C LEU A 309 -10.72 7.17 9.32
N PHE A 310 -10.19 8.07 10.17
CA PHE A 310 -10.68 8.29 11.53
C PHE A 310 -11.60 9.50 11.67
N PHE A 311 -11.51 10.47 10.77
CA PHE A 311 -12.27 11.72 10.82
C PHE A 311 -12.98 12.01 9.49
N PRO A 312 -13.87 11.11 9.00
CA PRO A 312 -14.52 11.26 7.69
C PRO A 312 -15.43 12.49 7.58
N GLU A 313 -15.79 13.11 8.71
CA GLU A 313 -16.62 14.31 8.76
C GLU A 313 -15.81 15.62 8.65
N LEU A 314 -14.50 15.56 8.91
CA LEU A 314 -13.60 16.70 8.77
C LEU A 314 -13.09 16.75 7.34
N ASP A 315 -13.58 17.71 6.56
CA ASP A 315 -13.08 17.99 5.22
C ASP A 315 -11.69 18.64 5.30
N MET A 316 -10.66 17.79 5.43
CA MET A 316 -9.26 18.22 5.57
C MET A 316 -8.62 18.67 4.25
N ASP A 317 -9.30 18.46 3.11
CA ASP A 317 -8.78 18.81 1.77
C ASP A 317 -9.04 20.28 1.40
N SER A 318 -9.65 21.06 2.30
CA SER A 318 -9.85 22.50 2.14
C SER A 318 -8.58 23.26 2.52
N ASP A 319 -7.58 23.25 1.63
CA ASP A 319 -6.46 24.20 1.66
C ASP A 319 -7.03 25.62 1.63
N GLY A 320 -7.23 26.22 2.81
CA GLY A 320 -7.79 27.56 3.02
C GLY A 320 -6.95 28.71 2.45
N THR A 321 -5.90 28.38 1.68
CA THR A 321 -4.99 29.31 1.03
C THR A 321 -5.48 29.78 -0.33
N ALA A 322 -6.62 29.27 -0.84
CA ALA A 322 -7.38 29.96 -1.88
C ALA A 322 -8.15 31.16 -1.30
N HIS A 323 -7.45 32.03 -0.56
CA HIS A 323 -7.86 33.42 -0.48
C HIS A 323 -7.75 33.94 -1.91
N GLU A 324 -8.88 33.96 -2.61
CA GLU A 324 -9.09 34.92 -3.68
C GLU A 324 -8.83 36.29 -3.04
N GLU A 325 -7.58 36.74 -3.07
CA GLU A 325 -7.27 38.18 -3.06
C GLU A 325 -8.04 38.69 -4.27
N GLY A 326 -9.29 39.09 -4.02
CA GLY A 326 -10.05 39.88 -4.95
C GLY A 326 -9.13 40.99 -5.38
N ASP A 327 -9.01 41.14 -6.69
CA ASP A 327 -8.48 42.31 -7.37
C ASP A 327 -9.14 43.58 -6.78
N GLU A 328 -8.69 44.02 -5.62
CA GLU A 328 -8.83 45.40 -5.22
C GLU A 328 -7.82 46.13 -6.09
N ASP A 329 -8.32 46.72 -7.18
CA ASP A 329 -7.64 47.71 -8.01
C ASP A 329 -7.00 48.80 -7.14
N VAL A 330 -5.81 48.54 -6.60
CA VAL A 330 -4.97 49.55 -5.95
C VAL A 330 -4.38 50.40 -7.06
N LYS A 331 -5.17 51.42 -7.42
CA LYS A 331 -4.77 52.54 -8.26
C LYS A 331 -3.51 53.19 -7.66
N TRP A 332 -2.36 52.82 -8.20
CA TRP A 332 -1.08 53.48 -7.94
C TRP A 332 -1.17 54.97 -8.28
N VAL A 333 -1.03 55.83 -7.27
CA VAL A 333 -0.80 57.26 -7.45
C VAL A 333 0.42 57.65 -6.63
N GLY A 334 1.49 58.02 -7.32
CA GLY A 334 2.42 59.06 -6.87
C GLY A 334 3.55 58.65 -5.94
N GLU A 335 4.76 58.72 -6.51
CA GLU A 335 6.09 58.88 -5.93
C GLU A 335 6.19 59.48 -4.51
N ALA A 336 7.01 58.86 -3.65
CA ALA A 336 7.96 59.56 -2.79
C ALA A 336 9.04 58.57 -2.30
N GLU A 337 10.30 58.90 -2.56
CA GLU A 337 11.49 58.21 -2.05
C GLU A 337 11.55 58.31 -0.52
N GLY A 338 11.63 57.16 0.17
CA GLY A 338 11.68 57.10 1.63
C GLY A 338 12.20 55.76 2.15
N LYS A 339 13.49 55.76 2.51
CA LYS A 339 14.25 54.73 3.23
C LYS A 339 13.59 54.31 4.56
N VAL A 340 13.24 53.03 4.75
CA VAL A 340 13.03 52.42 6.09
C VAL A 340 13.38 50.92 6.10
N GLU A 341 14.12 50.53 7.15
CA GLU A 341 14.51 49.19 7.60
C GLU A 341 13.33 48.28 8.00
N GLY A 342 13.53 46.97 7.79
CA GLY A 342 13.10 45.91 8.71
C GLY A 342 11.60 45.65 8.89
N VAL A 343 11.06 44.67 8.17
CA VAL A 343 9.76 44.06 8.49
C VAL A 343 9.90 42.54 8.54
N ALA A 344 9.53 41.97 9.68
CA ALA A 344 9.56 40.55 10.00
C ALA A 344 8.44 39.77 9.28
N LEU A 345 8.73 38.52 8.92
CA LEU A 345 7.78 37.57 8.35
C LEU A 345 6.61 37.29 9.31
N PRO A 346 5.37 37.18 8.81
CA PRO A 346 4.26 36.59 9.57
C PRO A 346 4.51 35.09 9.72
N THR A 347 4.40 34.59 10.96
CA THR A 347 4.36 33.16 11.24
C THR A 347 2.90 32.77 11.39
N ASP A 348 2.31 32.22 10.33
CA ASP A 348 1.01 31.57 10.38
C ASP A 348 1.15 30.27 11.18
N ARG A 349 0.76 30.35 12.46
CA ARG A 349 0.88 29.27 13.44
C ARG A 349 -0.46 28.96 14.14
N ALA A 350 -1.56 29.32 13.50
CA ALA A 350 -2.89 29.29 14.12
C ALA A 350 -3.64 27.96 13.92
N GLU A 351 -3.37 27.20 12.85
CA GLU A 351 -4.18 26.02 12.50
C GLU A 351 -3.65 24.70 13.12
N GLU A 352 -2.36 24.64 13.45
CA GLU A 352 -1.74 23.46 14.11
C GLU A 352 -2.29 23.17 15.52
N LYS A 353 -2.91 24.15 16.18
CA LYS A 353 -3.47 23.96 17.53
C LYS A 353 -4.72 23.08 17.56
N GLY A 354 -5.49 23.02 16.46
CA GLY A 354 -6.76 22.29 16.43
C GLY A 354 -6.57 20.78 16.53
N VAL A 355 -5.59 20.23 15.81
CA VAL A 355 -5.37 18.78 15.73
C VAL A 355 -4.79 18.23 17.04
N VAL A 356 -3.85 18.96 17.66
CA VAL A 356 -3.26 18.57 18.94
C VAL A 356 -4.30 18.58 20.06
N GLU A 357 -5.20 19.55 20.10
CA GLU A 357 -6.25 19.61 21.13
C GLU A 357 -7.27 18.47 20.98
N VAL A 358 -7.60 18.05 19.75
CA VAL A 358 -8.48 16.89 19.50
C VAL A 358 -7.81 15.59 19.94
N MET A 359 -6.53 15.39 19.61
CA MET A 359 -5.75 14.23 20.07
C MET A 359 -5.64 14.18 21.60
N GLU A 360 -5.46 15.33 22.25
CA GLU A 360 -5.33 15.42 23.70
C GLU A 360 -6.67 15.16 24.42
N ARG A 361 -7.81 15.57 23.85
CA ARG A 361 -9.13 15.21 24.38
C ARG A 361 -9.41 13.72 24.33
N LEU A 362 -9.05 13.05 23.24
CA LEU A 362 -9.22 11.60 23.10
C LEU A 362 -8.39 10.81 24.12
N ARG A 363 -7.25 11.34 24.58
CA ARG A 363 -6.42 10.72 25.63
C ARG A 363 -7.04 10.78 27.02
N VAL A 364 -7.86 11.79 27.31
CA VAL A 364 -8.39 12.01 28.67
C VAL A 364 -9.62 11.14 28.94
N GLU A 365 -10.37 10.74 27.92
CA GLU A 365 -11.62 9.97 28.11
C GLU A 365 -11.39 8.47 28.42
N ASP A 366 -10.20 7.92 28.15
CA ASP A 366 -9.90 6.49 28.37
C ASP A 366 -9.35 6.15 29.77
N VAL A 367 -9.13 7.14 30.65
CA VAL A 367 -8.56 6.93 32.00
C VAL A 367 -9.62 6.95 33.11
N SER A 368 -10.91 6.90 32.77
CA SER A 368 -11.96 6.65 33.77
C SER A 368 -11.96 5.17 34.20
N ALA A 369 -10.99 4.85 35.06
CA ALA A 369 -10.78 3.55 35.69
C ALA A 369 -12.09 2.94 36.23
N VAL A 370 -12.45 1.78 35.68
CA VAL A 370 -13.40 0.86 36.31
C VAL A 370 -12.70 0.29 37.55
N PRO A 371 -13.22 0.51 38.78
CA PRO A 371 -12.64 -0.10 39.97
C PRO A 371 -12.81 -1.62 39.89
N VAL A 372 -11.69 -2.34 39.80
CA VAL A 372 -11.67 -3.80 39.88
C VAL A 372 -12.03 -4.21 41.31
N PRO A 373 -13.12 -4.98 41.52
CA PRO A 373 -13.44 -5.47 42.85
C PRO A 373 -12.42 -6.53 43.24
N VAL A 374 -11.72 -6.28 44.35
CA VAL A 374 -10.85 -7.28 45.00
C VAL A 374 -11.77 -8.33 45.63
N SER A 375 -11.61 -9.59 45.26
CA SER A 375 -12.23 -10.75 45.90
C SER A 375 -11.16 -11.69 46.44
#